data_AF-A0A3T0RMZ0-F1
#
_entry.id   AF-A0A3T0RMZ0-F1
#
_cell.length_a   1.000
_cell.length_b   1.000
_cell.length_c   1.000
_cell.angle_alpha   90.00
_cell.angle_beta   90.00
_cell.angle_gamma   90.00
#
_symmetry.space_group_name_H-M   'P 1'
#
loop_
_entity.id
_entity.type
_entity.pdbx_description
1 polymer ?
#
loop_
_entity_poly.entity_id
_entity_poly.type
_entity_poly.pdbx_seq_one_letter_code
_entity_poly.pdbx_strand_id
1 'polypeptide(L)'
;MRKILSSEKLHAGAKSAINEFHSDAVTEVEQAIAANEWVVVGMGQNPVVTKARGILNDRGIKYHYIGHGSYFGGWKKRLAIKLWSGWPTFPQVFHNGVLVGGAKDLEQYLTTKA
;
A
#
# COMPACT_ATOMS: atom_id res chain seq x y z
N MET A 1 0.27 -18.06 -7.30
CA MET A 1 -0.78 -17.04 -7.12
C MET A 1 -1.42 -17.19 -5.75
N ARG A 2 -1.79 -16.10 -5.05
CA ARG A 2 -2.40 -16.15 -3.70
C ARG A 2 -3.76 -16.84 -3.75
N LYS A 3 -4.06 -17.72 -2.78
CA LYS A 3 -5.40 -18.32 -2.63
C LYS A 3 -6.39 -17.27 -2.11
N ILE A 4 -7.47 -17.03 -2.84
CA ILE A 4 -8.55 -16.09 -2.48
C ILE A 4 -9.90 -16.80 -2.53
N LEU A 5 -10.86 -16.34 -1.73
CA LEU A 5 -12.24 -16.83 -1.79
C LEU A 5 -12.87 -16.39 -3.11
N SER A 6 -13.44 -17.33 -3.86
CA SER A 6 -14.13 -17.03 -5.12
C SER A 6 -15.33 -16.12 -4.87
N SER A 7 -15.55 -15.15 -5.77
CA SER A 7 -16.70 -14.23 -5.74
C SER A 7 -18.05 -14.95 -5.87
N GLU A 8 -18.08 -16.17 -6.40
CA GLU A 8 -19.26 -17.03 -6.47
C GLU A 8 -19.68 -17.56 -5.10
N LYS A 9 -18.73 -17.69 -4.18
CA LYS A 9 -18.96 -18.16 -2.80
C LYS A 9 -19.31 -17.02 -1.83
N LEU A 10 -19.57 -15.82 -2.35
CA LEU A 10 -19.97 -14.66 -1.56
C LEU A 10 -21.48 -14.44 -1.67
N HIS A 11 -22.15 -14.37 -0.52
CA HIS A 11 -23.53 -13.88 -0.45
C HIS A 11 -23.61 -12.41 -0.89
N ALA A 12 -24.75 -11.98 -1.46
CA ALA A 12 -24.91 -10.62 -2.00
C ALA A 12 -24.57 -9.52 -0.97
N GLY A 13 -25.05 -9.65 0.28
CA GLY A 13 -24.72 -8.70 1.35
C GLY A 13 -23.23 -8.66 1.69
N ALA A 14 -22.51 -9.78 1.57
CA ALA A 14 -21.06 -9.80 1.79
C ALA A 14 -20.32 -9.10 0.64
N LYS A 15 -20.80 -9.22 -0.61
CA LYS A 15 -20.23 -8.50 -1.76
C LYS A 15 -20.33 -6.99 -1.56
N SER A 16 -21.50 -6.48 -1.18
CA SER A 16 -21.69 -5.05 -0.90
C SER A 16 -20.77 -4.57 0.23
N ALA A 17 -20.74 -5.29 1.35
CA ALA A 17 -19.89 -4.94 2.47
C ALA A 17 -18.39 -4.90 2.10
N ILE A 18 -17.91 -5.84 1.26
CA ILE A 18 -16.52 -5.84 0.78
C ILE A 18 -16.24 -4.64 -0.13
N ASN A 19 -17.14 -4.35 -1.07
CA ASN A 19 -16.96 -3.26 -2.04
C ASN A 19 -17.00 -1.87 -1.39
N GLU A 20 -17.80 -1.71 -0.34
CA GLU A 20 -17.97 -0.43 0.36
C GLU A 20 -16.96 -0.22 1.49
N PHE A 21 -16.19 -1.25 1.86
CA PHE A 21 -15.28 -1.19 3.01
C PHE A 21 -14.10 -0.24 2.76
N HIS A 22 -14.26 1.04 3.14
CA HIS A 22 -13.26 2.09 2.99
C HIS A 22 -12.69 2.19 1.58
N SER A 23 -13.58 2.13 0.58
CA SER A 23 -13.22 2.32 -0.83
C SER A 23 -12.54 3.66 -1.09
N ASP A 24 -12.86 4.70 -0.29
CA ASP A 24 -12.21 6.00 -0.32
C ASP A 24 -10.67 5.90 -0.17
N ALA A 25 -10.21 5.08 0.76
CA ALA A 25 -8.78 4.90 1.02
C ALA A 25 -8.08 4.14 -0.12
N VAL A 26 -8.78 3.22 -0.77
CA VAL A 26 -8.26 2.48 -1.92
C VAL A 26 -8.17 3.40 -3.14
N THR A 27 -9.23 4.17 -3.41
CA THR A 27 -9.27 5.13 -4.52
C THR A 27 -8.19 6.20 -4.40
N GLU A 28 -7.90 6.70 -3.18
CA GLU A 28 -6.80 7.64 -2.95
C GLU A 28 -5.44 7.03 -3.36
N VAL A 29 -5.20 5.77 -3.00
CA VAL A 29 -3.98 5.06 -3.40
C VAL A 29 -3.93 4.85 -4.92
N GLU A 30 -5.03 4.43 -5.54
CA GLU A 30 -5.14 4.25 -7.01
C GLU A 30 -4.85 5.54 -7.78
N GLN A 31 -5.38 6.68 -7.30
CA GLN A 31 -5.12 7.98 -7.91
C GLN A 31 -3.66 8.38 -7.75
N ALA A 32 -3.07 8.16 -6.58
CA ALA A 32 -1.67 8.50 -6.34
C ALA A 32 -0.71 7.66 -7.19
N ILE A 33 -0.96 6.36 -7.36
CA ILE A 33 -0.10 5.50 -8.21
C ILE A 33 -0.21 5.83 -9.69
N ALA A 34 -1.33 6.42 -10.13
CA ALA A 34 -1.51 6.89 -11.50
C ALA A 34 -0.84 8.26 -11.73
N ALA A 35 -0.83 9.12 -10.71
CA ALA A 35 -0.29 10.49 -10.82
C ALA A 35 1.22 10.60 -10.52
N ASN A 36 1.81 9.64 -9.83
CA ASN A 36 3.20 9.72 -9.36
C ASN A 36 4.01 8.49 -9.77
N GLU A 37 5.27 8.69 -10.13
CA GLU A 37 6.20 7.60 -10.42
C GLU A 37 6.43 6.72 -9.18
N TRP A 38 6.66 7.33 -8.01
CA TRP A 38 6.89 6.64 -6.75
C TRP A 38 5.82 6.98 -5.73
N VAL A 39 5.23 5.95 -5.12
CA VAL A 39 4.24 6.10 -4.04
C VAL A 39 4.60 5.18 -2.88
N VAL A 40 4.58 5.72 -1.67
CA VAL A 40 4.77 4.98 -0.44
C VAL A 40 3.50 5.09 0.39
N VAL A 41 2.82 3.96 0.59
CA VAL A 41 1.66 3.87 1.48
C VAL A 41 2.11 3.30 2.82
N GLY A 42 1.68 3.92 3.92
CA GLY A 42 2.07 3.50 5.26
C GLY A 42 1.20 4.06 6.37
N MET A 43 1.79 4.17 7.56
CA MET A 43 1.14 4.70 8.75
C MET A 43 2.13 5.47 9.62
N GLY A 44 1.61 6.34 10.48
CA GLY A 44 2.42 7.07 11.45
C GLY A 44 3.08 6.15 12.48
N GLN A 45 4.22 6.60 13.02
CA GLN A 45 5.01 5.92 14.06
C GLN A 45 5.55 4.53 13.70
N ASN A 46 5.45 4.11 12.44
CA ASN A 46 6.01 2.83 11.99
C ASN A 46 7.47 3.02 11.51
N PRO A 47 8.48 2.46 12.21
CA PRO A 47 9.89 2.65 11.86
C PRO A 47 10.26 2.07 10.49
N VAL A 48 9.56 1.03 10.02
CA VAL A 48 9.81 0.42 8.71
C VAL A 48 9.34 1.34 7.58
N VAL A 49 8.26 2.09 7.79
CA VAL A 49 7.78 3.12 6.85
C VAL A 49 8.79 4.27 6.78
N THR A 50 9.32 4.70 7.92
CA THR A 50 10.39 5.70 7.99
C THR A 50 11.64 5.22 7.24
N LYS A 51 12.03 3.94 7.40
CA LYS A 51 13.17 3.37 6.66
C LYS A 51 12.96 3.44 5.14
N ALA A 52 11.81 3.01 4.61
CA ALA A 52 11.56 3.05 3.17
C ALA A 52 11.62 4.47 2.60
N ARG A 53 11.05 5.44 3.33
CA ARG A 53 11.12 6.87 2.99
C ARG A 53 12.55 7.41 3.02
N GLY A 54 13.33 6.99 4.02
CA GLY A 54 14.76 7.30 4.13
C GLY A 54 15.53 6.84 2.90
N ILE A 55 15.37 5.58 2.49
CA ILE A 55 16.04 5.02 1.30
C ILE A 55 15.80 5.86 0.03
N LEU A 56 14.56 6.34 -0.16
CA LEU A 56 14.22 7.19 -1.31
C LEU A 56 14.82 8.59 -1.19
N ASN A 57 14.74 9.19 0.01
CA ASN A 57 15.33 10.49 0.29
C ASN A 57 16.85 10.50 0.08
N ASP A 58 17.55 9.49 0.59
CA ASP A 58 19.01 9.35 0.50
C ASP A 58 19.50 9.25 -0.94
N ARG A 59 18.63 8.76 -1.85
CA ARG A 59 18.88 8.68 -3.29
C ARG A 59 18.34 9.86 -4.09
N GLY A 60 17.74 10.86 -3.44
CA GLY A 60 17.12 12.02 -4.08
C GLY A 60 15.88 11.69 -4.92
N ILE A 61 15.26 10.53 -4.70
CA ILE A 61 14.07 10.09 -5.44
C ILE A 61 12.84 10.78 -4.84
N LYS A 62 12.10 11.52 -5.68
CA LYS A 62 10.83 12.12 -5.29
C LYS A 62 9.75 11.03 -5.19
N TYR A 63 8.96 11.05 -4.12
CA TYR A 63 7.84 10.14 -3.93
C TYR A 63 6.66 10.85 -3.28
N HIS A 64 5.47 10.31 -3.54
CA HIS A 64 4.26 10.68 -2.83
C HIS A 64 4.06 9.76 -1.61
N TYR A 65 3.71 10.31 -0.45
CA TYR A 65 3.48 9.53 0.77
C TYR A 65 2.02 9.62 1.21
N ILE A 66 1.40 8.46 1.38
CA ILE A 66 0.05 8.33 1.93
C ILE A 66 0.15 7.66 3.30
N GLY A 67 -0.24 8.39 4.34
CA GLY A 67 -0.25 7.91 5.72
C GLY A 67 -1.67 7.75 6.25
N HIS A 68 -2.09 6.51 6.53
CA HIS A 68 -3.40 6.27 7.15
C HIS A 68 -3.29 5.94 8.63
N GLY A 69 -3.64 6.92 9.46
CA GLY A 69 -3.76 6.78 10.91
C GLY A 69 -2.43 6.45 11.61
N SER A 70 -2.55 5.90 12.83
CA SER A 70 -1.44 5.53 13.71
C SER A 70 -1.74 4.21 14.43
N TYR A 71 -0.92 3.83 15.40
CA TYR A 71 -1.24 2.68 16.26
C TYR A 71 -2.52 2.89 17.07
N PHE A 72 -2.90 4.14 17.32
CA PHE A 72 -4.10 4.49 18.09
C PHE A 72 -5.39 4.54 17.27
N GLY A 73 -5.32 4.42 15.93
CA GLY A 73 -6.51 4.51 15.08
C GLY A 73 -6.27 4.39 13.57
N GLY A 74 -7.36 4.32 12.81
CA GLY A 74 -7.30 4.24 11.33
C GLY A 74 -6.97 2.86 10.76
N TRP A 75 -7.04 1.81 11.58
CA TRP A 75 -6.70 0.44 11.16
C TRP A 75 -7.64 -0.11 10.08
N LYS A 76 -8.91 0.33 10.02
CA LYS A 76 -9.86 -0.14 9.00
C LYS A 76 -9.49 0.31 7.59
N LYS A 77 -9.10 1.57 7.39
CA LYS A 77 -8.56 2.08 6.11
C LYS A 77 -7.32 1.30 5.68
N ARG A 78 -6.41 1.08 6.64
CA ARG A 78 -5.22 0.24 6.44
C ARG A 78 -5.56 -1.20 6.04
N LEU A 79 -6.60 -1.78 6.64
CA LEU A 79 -7.05 -3.13 6.29
C LEU A 79 -7.61 -3.17 4.86
N ALA A 80 -8.43 -2.19 4.46
CA ALA A 80 -8.96 -2.10 3.10
C ALA A 80 -7.83 -2.10 2.05
N ILE A 81 -6.80 -1.28 2.26
CA ILE A 81 -5.64 -1.21 1.36
C ILE A 81 -4.89 -2.55 1.28
N LYS A 82 -4.67 -3.23 2.42
CA LYS A 82 -4.01 -4.55 2.43
C LYS A 82 -4.83 -5.62 1.71
N LEU A 83 -6.16 -5.59 1.86
CA LEU A 83 -7.05 -6.54 1.20
C LEU A 83 -7.05 -6.33 -0.32
N TRP A 84 -7.10 -5.06 -0.75
CA TRP A 84 -7.05 -4.67 -2.17
C TRP A 84 -5.71 -5.05 -2.82
N SER A 85 -4.59 -4.62 -2.25
CA SER A 85 -3.26 -4.91 -2.86
C SER A 85 -2.85 -6.37 -2.70
N GLY A 86 -3.44 -7.09 -1.75
CA GLY A 86 -3.03 -8.44 -1.37
C GLY A 86 -1.70 -8.50 -0.62
N TRP A 87 -1.12 -7.35 -0.26
CA TRP A 87 0.14 -7.27 0.48
C TRP A 87 -0.08 -7.15 1.99
N PRO A 88 0.59 -7.97 2.82
CA PRO A 88 0.22 -8.12 4.23
C PRO A 88 0.70 -6.99 5.15
N THR A 89 1.72 -6.22 4.77
CA THR A 89 2.44 -5.30 5.68
C THR A 89 2.49 -3.86 5.17
N PHE A 90 2.95 -2.94 6.00
CA PHE A 90 3.33 -1.59 5.60
C PHE A 90 4.81 -1.37 5.91
N PRO A 91 5.54 -0.59 5.10
CA PRO A 91 5.07 0.18 3.93
C PRO A 91 4.69 -0.71 2.73
N GLN A 92 3.83 -0.19 1.85
CA GLN A 92 3.62 -0.68 0.49
C GLN A 92 4.21 0.35 -0.47
N VAL A 93 5.21 -0.06 -1.24
CA VAL A 93 5.93 0.83 -2.16
C VAL A 93 5.56 0.49 -3.58
N PHE A 94 5.18 1.50 -4.35
CA PHE A 94 4.85 1.41 -5.76
C PHE A 94 5.85 2.21 -6.60
N HIS A 95 6.19 1.66 -7.77
CA HIS A 95 6.96 2.33 -8.80
C HIS A 95 6.25 2.13 -10.15
N ASN A 96 5.83 3.22 -10.79
CA ASN A 96 5.10 3.24 -12.07
C ASN A 96 3.85 2.34 -12.03
N GLY A 97 3.04 2.49 -10.98
CA GLY A 97 1.83 1.69 -10.77
C GLY A 97 2.06 0.24 -10.32
N VAL A 98 3.31 -0.24 -10.26
CA VAL A 98 3.64 -1.62 -9.88
C VAL A 98 4.00 -1.68 -8.40
N LEU A 99 3.37 -2.58 -7.65
CA LEU A 99 3.74 -2.88 -6.27
C LEU A 99 5.12 -3.57 -6.22
N VAL A 100 6.10 -2.87 -5.66
CA VAL A 100 7.46 -3.39 -5.42
C VAL A 100 7.52 -4.26 -4.17
N GLY A 101 6.80 -3.87 -3.11
CA GLY A 101 6.75 -4.58 -1.83
C GLY A 101 6.97 -3.65 -0.63
N GLY A 102 7.70 -4.13 0.37
CA GLY A 102 8.05 -3.37 1.58
C GLY A 102 9.40 -2.67 1.50
N ALA A 103 9.90 -2.21 2.65
CA ALA A 103 11.18 -1.48 2.73
C ALA A 103 12.39 -2.32 2.28
N LYS A 104 12.39 -3.62 2.61
CA LYS A 104 13.46 -4.55 2.20
C LYS A 104 13.42 -4.81 0.70
N ASP A 105 12.23 -5.04 0.15
CA ASP A 105 12.03 -5.27 -1.29
C ASP A 105 12.43 -4.04 -2.10
N LEU A 106 12.12 -2.84 -1.60
CA LEU A 106 12.57 -1.57 -2.17
C LEU A 106 14.11 -1.45 -2.21
N GLU A 107 14.77 -1.77 -1.09
CA GLU A 107 16.23 -1.72 -0.97
C GLU A 107 16.89 -2.62 -2.02
N GLN A 108 16.38 -3.85 -2.17
CA GLN A 108 16.83 -4.81 -3.17
C GLN A 108 16.53 -4.33 -4.60
N TYR A 109 15.30 -3.90 -4.86
CA TYR A 109 14.84 -3.45 -6.17
C TYR A 109 15.69 -2.30 -6.74
N LEU A 110 16.06 -1.34 -5.89
CA LEU A 110 16.92 -0.22 -6.28
C LEU A 110 18.39 -0.59 -6.46
N THR A 111 18.82 -1.73 -5.92
CA THR A 111 20.19 -2.24 -6.13
C THR A 111 20.31 -3.02 -7.44
N THR A 112 19.24 -3.71 -7.85
CA THR A 112 19.21 -4.50 -9.08
C THR A 112 18.93 -3.66 -10.34
N LYS A 113 18.30 -2.48 -10.19
CA LYS A 113 18.04 -1.54 -11.30
C LYS A 113 19.11 -0.45 -11.48
N ALA A 114 20.18 -0.47 -10.68
CA ALA A 114 21.31 0.45 -10.79
C ALA A 114 22.34 -0.03 -11.81
#